data_AF-A0A803K0U3-F1
#
_entry.id   AF-A0A803K0U3-F1
#
_cell.length_a   1.000
_cell.length_b   1.000
_cell.length_c   1.000
_cell.angle_alpha   90.00
_cell.angle_beta   90.00
_cell.angle_gamma   90.00
#
_symmetry.space_group_name_H-M   'P 1'
#
loop_
_entity.id
_entity.type
_entity.pdbx_description
1 polymer ?
#
loop_
_entity_poly.entity_id
_entity_poly.type
_entity_poly.pdbx_seq_one_letter_code
_entity_poly.pdbx_strand_id
1 'polypeptide(L)'
;MAQFAPGVFRTLHGLFAVYKPPGVHWKSVRDTVETNLLKELNALKQRAPRQQIRFLPAGTEGSNGLEVTRVPSAVPVLADHVLVKGPAFTHIRVGTGHRLDIQSSGVFVLGIGHGNKLLKDMYNSHFTRDYTVRGMLGKATEDFTELGKTIEKTTYDHITREKLERILAVIQGTNQKALITHSHLDLQSQEAYELAVQGKLRPMVKSPPIILGIRCLEFSPPEFTLEIQCMHETQQYLRKMIHEIGLELRSSAVCTQVRRSRDGPFTVDCSLLRTQWDLGSIQGAIRERRAQTEGVSRGNPDREAAEGPIPGPSRGAEGEGELQA
;
A
#
# COMPACT_ATOMS: atom_id res chain seq x y z
N MET A 1 19.10 12.05 23.59
CA MET A 1 18.44 11.05 24.46
C MET A 1 18.22 9.78 23.65
N ALA A 2 18.78 8.64 24.05
CA ALA A 2 18.63 7.39 23.30
C ALA A 2 17.17 6.92 23.34
N GLN A 3 16.54 6.77 22.17
CA GLN A 3 15.13 6.37 22.08
C GLN A 3 14.96 4.89 22.47
N PHE A 4 13.88 4.58 23.18
CA PHE A 4 13.59 3.23 23.67
C PHE A 4 12.83 2.42 22.61
N ALA A 5 13.38 1.27 22.20
CA ALA A 5 12.90 0.53 21.02
C ALA A 5 11.39 0.15 21.08
N PRO A 6 10.83 -0.35 22.20
CA PRO A 6 9.40 -0.63 22.30
C PRO A 6 8.50 0.61 22.19
N GLY A 7 8.96 1.77 22.66
CA GLY A 7 8.20 3.03 22.55
C GLY A 7 8.16 3.50 21.09
N VAL A 8 9.31 3.47 20.44
CA VAL A 8 9.49 3.77 19.02
C VAL A 8 8.62 2.86 18.13
N PHE A 9 8.62 1.55 18.40
CA PHE A 9 7.81 0.59 17.65
C PHE A 9 6.31 0.90 17.69
N ARG A 10 5.78 1.36 18.84
CA ARG A 10 4.37 1.76 18.95
C ARG A 10 4.02 2.95 18.06
N THR A 11 4.97 3.85 17.83
CA THR A 11 4.76 5.03 16.96
C THR A 11 4.83 4.70 15.47
N LEU A 12 5.33 3.52 15.10
CA LEU A 12 5.38 3.05 13.70
C LEU A 12 4.04 2.47 13.22
N HIS A 13 3.03 2.37 14.06
CA HIS A 13 1.73 1.86 13.62
C HIS A 13 1.00 2.89 12.77
N GLY A 14 0.97 2.68 11.45
CA GLY A 14 0.28 3.55 10.51
C GLY A 14 0.51 3.21 9.05
N LEU A 15 0.10 4.11 8.18
CA LEU A 15 0.33 4.06 6.73
C LEU A 15 1.42 5.05 6.33
N PHE A 16 2.21 4.69 5.34
CA PHE A 16 3.16 5.58 4.69
C PHE A 16 3.33 5.16 3.23
N ALA A 17 3.83 6.07 2.41
CA ALA A 17 4.12 5.82 1.01
C ALA A 17 5.62 5.78 0.76
N VAL A 18 6.05 4.85 -0.08
CA VAL A 18 7.41 4.77 -0.61
C VAL A 18 7.38 4.88 -2.12
N TYR A 19 8.44 5.43 -2.71
CA TYR A 19 8.58 5.44 -4.16
C TYR A 19 9.19 4.12 -4.64
N LYS A 20 8.45 3.37 -5.45
CA LYS A 20 8.94 2.17 -6.11
C LYS A 20 9.58 2.54 -7.47
N PRO A 21 10.87 2.25 -7.69
CA PRO A 21 11.49 2.42 -9.00
C PRO A 21 11.03 1.33 -10.00
N PRO A 22 11.14 1.59 -11.32
CA PRO A 22 10.88 0.58 -12.34
C PRO A 22 11.94 -0.53 -12.27
N GLY A 23 11.58 -1.75 -12.65
CA GLY A 23 12.48 -2.92 -12.64
C GLY A 23 12.59 -3.65 -11.30
N VAL A 24 12.05 -3.10 -10.21
CA VAL A 24 12.07 -3.73 -8.89
C VAL A 24 10.74 -4.42 -8.59
N HIS A 25 10.73 -5.63 -8.05
CA HIS A 25 9.50 -6.29 -7.62
C HIS A 25 8.98 -5.69 -6.29
N TRP A 26 7.67 -5.48 -6.17
CA TRP A 26 7.05 -4.86 -4.97
C TRP A 26 7.41 -5.58 -3.65
N LYS A 27 7.58 -6.91 -3.72
CA LYS A 27 8.00 -7.73 -2.56
C LYS A 27 9.40 -7.35 -2.07
N SER A 28 10.33 -7.10 -2.98
CA SER A 28 11.69 -6.67 -2.61
C SER A 28 11.69 -5.31 -1.93
N VAL A 29 10.82 -4.38 -2.35
CA VAL A 29 10.64 -3.08 -1.67
C VAL A 29 10.16 -3.29 -0.23
N ARG A 30 9.09 -4.08 -0.04
CA ARG A 30 8.57 -4.42 1.29
C ARG A 30 9.64 -5.06 2.17
N ASP A 31 10.32 -6.07 1.65
CA ASP A 31 11.30 -6.85 2.41
C ASP A 31 12.53 -6.00 2.77
N THR A 32 12.94 -5.07 1.90
CA THR A 32 14.01 -4.11 2.19
C THR A 32 13.61 -3.15 3.30
N VAL A 33 12.39 -2.59 3.23
CA VAL A 33 11.87 -1.70 4.28
C VAL A 33 11.76 -2.44 5.61
N GLU A 34 11.24 -3.67 5.62
CA GLU A 34 11.18 -4.50 6.83
C GLU A 34 12.58 -4.77 7.40
N THR A 35 13.54 -5.12 6.56
CA THR A 35 14.93 -5.41 6.97
C THR A 35 15.60 -4.18 7.57
N ASN A 36 15.44 -3.01 6.96
CA ASN A 36 15.98 -1.75 7.47
C ASN A 36 15.36 -1.40 8.83
N LEU A 37 14.04 -1.51 8.97
CA LEU A 37 13.35 -1.25 10.22
C LEU A 37 13.80 -2.22 11.33
N LEU A 38 13.94 -3.52 11.02
CA LEU A 38 14.45 -4.50 11.97
C LEU A 38 15.88 -4.18 12.42
N LYS A 39 16.76 -3.80 11.49
CA LYS A 39 18.14 -3.42 11.81
C LYS A 39 18.19 -2.21 12.74
N GLU A 40 17.45 -1.15 12.42
CA GLU A 40 17.44 0.09 13.21
C GLU A 40 16.75 -0.08 14.56
N LEU A 41 15.61 -0.79 14.62
CA LEU A 41 14.93 -1.07 15.89
C LEU A 41 15.77 -1.91 16.85
N ASN A 42 16.54 -2.87 16.34
CA ASN A 42 17.44 -3.68 17.16
C ASN A 42 18.69 -2.89 17.61
N ALA A 43 19.12 -1.87 16.85
CA ALA A 43 20.22 -0.99 17.23
C ALA A 43 19.86 0.01 18.35
N LEU A 44 18.55 0.25 18.58
CA LEU A 44 18.08 1.10 19.68
C LEU A 44 18.24 0.44 21.05
N LYS A 45 18.12 1.27 22.11
CA LYS A 45 18.20 0.79 23.50
C LYS A 45 17.07 -0.20 23.79
N GLN A 46 17.47 -1.45 24.04
CA GLN A 46 16.56 -2.54 24.40
C GLN A 46 16.28 -2.57 25.91
N ARG A 47 15.25 -3.33 26.29
CA ARG A 47 14.96 -3.59 27.71
C ARG A 47 16.08 -4.45 28.30
N ALA A 48 16.61 -4.02 29.46
CA ALA A 48 17.60 -4.81 30.19
C ALA A 48 17.01 -6.18 30.58
N PRO A 49 17.85 -7.24 30.63
CA PRO A 49 17.41 -8.56 31.06
C PRO A 49 16.83 -8.49 32.47
N ARG A 50 15.84 -9.36 32.75
CA ARG A 50 15.25 -9.43 34.09
C ARG A 50 16.32 -9.85 35.09
N GLN A 51 16.22 -9.31 36.30
CA GLN A 51 17.11 -9.66 37.40
C GLN A 51 16.44 -10.76 38.22
N GLN A 52 17.19 -11.79 38.59
CA GLN A 52 16.77 -12.83 39.53
C GLN A 52 17.70 -12.82 40.74
N ILE A 53 17.14 -13.08 41.92
CA ILE A 53 17.95 -13.21 43.13
C ILE A 53 18.53 -14.63 43.14
N ARG A 54 19.86 -14.73 43.11
CA ARG A 54 20.60 -15.98 43.35
C ARG A 54 21.45 -15.82 44.59
N PHE A 55 21.42 -16.85 45.43
CA PHE A 55 22.29 -16.93 46.60
C PHE A 55 23.66 -17.43 46.14
N LEU A 56 24.63 -16.52 46.10
CA LEU A 56 26.00 -16.84 45.69
C LEU A 56 26.88 -17.06 46.93
N PRO A 57 27.81 -18.02 46.88
CA PRO A 57 28.78 -18.20 47.95
C PRO A 57 29.73 -17.00 48.00
N ALA A 58 29.80 -16.32 49.14
CA ALA A 58 30.81 -15.32 49.45
C ALA A 58 31.74 -15.91 50.52
N GLY A 59 33.03 -16.02 50.20
CA GLY A 59 34.04 -16.48 51.14
C GLY A 59 34.69 -15.31 51.84
N THR A 60 34.71 -15.33 53.17
CA THR A 60 35.62 -14.52 53.98
C THR A 60 36.70 -15.45 54.52
N GLU A 61 37.98 -15.16 54.24
CA GLU A 61 39.09 -15.95 54.78
C GLU A 61 39.23 -15.69 56.28
N GLY A 62 38.70 -16.61 57.08
CA GLY A 62 38.92 -16.69 58.52
C GLY A 62 40.02 -17.71 58.86
N SER A 63 40.69 -17.50 59.99
CA SER A 63 41.90 -18.23 60.40
C SER A 63 41.77 -19.75 60.60
N ASN A 64 40.56 -20.33 60.54
CA ASN A 64 40.31 -21.76 60.81
C ASN A 64 39.47 -22.47 59.71
N GLY A 65 39.55 -22.01 58.46
CA GLY A 65 38.89 -22.64 57.31
C GLY A 65 37.81 -21.77 56.67
N LEU A 66 37.45 -22.12 55.43
CA LEU A 66 36.61 -21.30 54.56
C LEU A 66 35.13 -21.28 55.03
N GLU A 67 34.71 -20.25 55.74
CA GLU A 67 33.30 -20.01 56.04
C GLU A 67 32.59 -19.45 54.79
N VAL A 68 31.75 -20.29 54.17
CA VAL A 68 30.99 -19.91 52.97
C VAL A 68 29.61 -19.39 53.38
N THR A 69 29.45 -18.06 53.39
CA THR A 69 28.15 -17.44 53.64
C THR A 69 27.43 -17.21 52.31
N ARG A 70 26.15 -17.59 52.23
CA ARG A 70 25.34 -17.39 51.01
C ARG A 70 24.71 -16.00 51.02
N VAL A 71 25.16 -15.12 50.13
CA VAL A 71 24.63 -13.75 50.02
C VAL A 71 23.62 -13.67 48.88
N PRO A 72 22.40 -13.12 49.10
CA PRO A 72 21.45 -12.87 48.03
C PRO A 72 22.03 -11.81 47.09
N SER A 73 22.32 -12.20 45.84
CA SER A 73 22.84 -11.33 44.79
C SER A 73 21.85 -11.24 43.64
N ALA A 74 21.60 -10.03 43.12
CA ALA A 74 20.78 -9.82 41.95
C ALA A 74 21.62 -10.11 40.69
N VAL A 75 21.30 -11.21 39.99
CA VAL A 75 22.01 -11.67 38.80
C VAL A 75 21.07 -11.60 37.61
N PRO A 76 21.51 -11.15 36.42
CA PRO A 76 20.66 -11.18 35.23
C PRO A 76 20.25 -12.61 34.88
N VAL A 77 19.00 -12.77 34.46
CA VAL A 77 18.49 -14.01 33.89
C VAL A 77 19.15 -14.21 32.52
N LEU A 78 20.12 -15.12 32.44
CA LEU A 78 20.90 -15.37 31.22
C LEU A 78 20.05 -15.83 30.04
N ALA A 79 18.89 -16.46 30.29
CA ALA A 79 17.94 -16.84 29.24
C ALA A 79 17.34 -15.63 28.49
N ASP A 80 17.29 -14.46 29.13
CA ASP A 80 16.83 -13.21 28.52
C ASP A 80 17.97 -12.44 27.84
N HIS A 81 19.22 -12.93 27.92
CA HIS A 81 20.36 -12.27 27.30
C HIS A 81 20.29 -12.34 25.77
N VAL A 82 20.69 -11.27 25.09
CA VAL A 82 20.61 -11.14 23.61
C VAL A 82 21.36 -12.27 22.89
N LEU A 83 22.48 -12.75 23.44
CA LEU A 83 23.25 -13.86 22.87
C LEU A 83 22.50 -15.21 22.89
N VAL A 84 21.53 -15.38 23.80
CA VAL A 84 20.75 -16.62 23.94
C VAL A 84 19.44 -16.50 23.18
N LYS A 85 18.73 -15.38 23.36
CA LYS A 85 17.40 -15.15 22.80
C LYS A 85 17.42 -14.64 21.36
N GLY A 86 18.54 -14.09 20.92
CA GLY A 86 18.66 -13.41 19.63
C GLY A 86 18.15 -11.97 19.67
N PRO A 87 18.01 -11.32 18.49
CA PRO A 87 17.53 -9.95 18.39
C PRO A 87 16.12 -9.79 18.95
N ALA A 88 15.83 -8.62 19.54
CA ALA A 88 14.56 -8.34 20.21
C ALA A 88 13.38 -8.30 19.21
N PHE A 89 13.64 -7.82 17.99
CA PHE A 89 12.68 -7.79 16.90
C PHE A 89 13.16 -8.72 15.78
N THR A 90 12.38 -9.74 15.47
CA THR A 90 12.66 -10.72 14.40
C THR A 90 11.77 -10.56 13.18
N HIS A 91 10.53 -10.10 13.38
CA HIS A 91 9.55 -9.91 12.30
C HIS A 91 8.67 -8.68 12.59
N ILE A 92 8.37 -7.91 11.53
CA ILE A 92 7.44 -6.78 11.60
C ILE A 92 6.33 -7.03 10.60
N ARG A 93 5.08 -6.87 11.04
CA ARG A 93 3.91 -7.03 10.18
C ARG A 93 3.79 -5.84 9.20
N VAL A 94 4.48 -5.91 8.07
CA VAL A 94 4.40 -4.94 6.97
C VAL A 94 3.40 -5.41 5.92
N GLY A 95 2.25 -4.75 5.84
CA GLY A 95 1.24 -4.95 4.81
C GLY A 95 1.52 -4.11 3.57
N THR A 96 1.01 -4.56 2.43
CA THR A 96 1.11 -3.87 1.15
C THR A 96 -0.27 -3.43 0.68
N GLY A 97 -0.37 -2.20 0.17
CA GLY A 97 -1.57 -1.70 -0.50
C GLY A 97 -1.69 -2.22 -1.93
N HIS A 98 -2.16 -1.36 -2.84
CA HIS A 98 -2.27 -1.69 -4.25
C HIS A 98 -0.89 -2.01 -4.86
N ARG A 99 -0.73 -3.25 -5.32
CA ARG A 99 0.52 -3.77 -5.88
C ARG A 99 0.84 -3.10 -7.22
N LEU A 100 2.12 -2.83 -7.43
CA LEU A 100 2.68 -2.40 -8.71
C LEU A 100 3.44 -3.59 -9.33
N ASP A 101 3.32 -3.77 -10.65
CA ASP A 101 4.12 -4.74 -11.39
C ASP A 101 5.61 -4.34 -11.38
N ILE A 102 6.47 -5.19 -11.93
CA ILE A 102 7.92 -4.98 -11.91
C ILE A 102 8.29 -3.72 -12.71
N GLN A 103 7.72 -3.56 -13.89
CA GLN A 103 8.07 -2.51 -14.85
C GLN A 103 7.46 -1.14 -14.49
N SER A 104 6.35 -1.07 -13.76
CA SER A 104 5.76 0.20 -13.34
C SER A 104 6.52 0.81 -12.16
N SER A 105 6.44 2.12 -12.08
CA SER A 105 7.04 2.91 -11.01
C SER A 105 6.00 3.75 -10.29
N GLY A 106 6.37 4.38 -9.18
CA GLY A 106 5.53 5.39 -8.53
C GLY A 106 5.24 5.12 -7.06
N VAL A 107 4.19 5.77 -6.57
CA VAL A 107 3.75 5.71 -5.17
C VAL A 107 3.40 4.29 -4.81
N PHE A 108 3.94 3.73 -3.73
CA PHE A 108 3.60 2.42 -3.19
C PHE A 108 3.29 2.53 -1.71
N VAL A 109 2.03 2.29 -1.34
CA VAL A 109 1.57 2.45 0.05
C VAL A 109 1.83 1.18 0.85
N LEU A 110 2.46 1.35 2.01
CA LEU A 110 2.78 0.31 2.97
C LEU A 110 2.11 0.60 4.32
N GLY A 111 1.77 -0.46 5.05
CA GLY A 111 1.18 -0.37 6.37
C GLY A 111 2.02 -1.15 7.37
N ILE A 112 2.15 -0.64 8.60
CA ILE A 112 2.85 -1.34 9.69
C ILE A 112 1.88 -1.61 10.84
N GLY A 113 1.77 -2.89 11.24
CA GLY A 113 0.93 -3.31 12.37
C GLY A 113 -0.53 -2.90 12.22
N HIS A 114 -1.02 -1.94 13.01
CA HIS A 114 -2.40 -1.46 12.89
C HIS A 114 -2.70 -0.84 11.52
N GLY A 115 -1.68 -0.27 10.85
CA GLY A 115 -1.80 0.25 9.48
C GLY A 115 -2.33 -0.79 8.49
N ASN A 116 -2.14 -2.09 8.74
CA ASN A 116 -2.67 -3.13 7.86
C ASN A 116 -4.20 -3.20 7.85
N LYS A 117 -4.87 -2.75 8.92
CA LYS A 117 -6.32 -2.59 8.92
C LYS A 117 -6.72 -1.36 8.08
N LEU A 118 -6.01 -0.25 8.25
CA LEU A 118 -6.23 0.97 7.47
C LEU A 118 -6.00 0.75 5.96
N LEU A 119 -5.05 -0.10 5.58
CA LEU A 119 -4.87 -0.52 4.18
C LEU A 119 -6.10 -1.24 3.61
N LYS A 120 -6.75 -2.09 4.41
CA LYS A 120 -8.00 -2.76 3.99
C LYS A 120 -9.14 -1.78 3.85
N ASP A 121 -9.28 -0.87 4.82
CA ASP A 121 -10.27 0.21 4.76
C ASP A 121 -10.06 1.04 3.48
N MET A 122 -8.81 1.45 3.19
CA MET A 122 -8.45 2.20 1.98
C MET A 122 -8.77 1.44 0.67
N TYR A 123 -8.60 0.12 0.65
CA TYR A 123 -8.96 -0.72 -0.49
C TYR A 123 -10.48 -0.76 -0.70
N ASN A 124 -11.24 -0.88 0.40
CA ASN A 124 -12.70 -0.92 0.37
C ASN A 124 -13.33 0.46 0.06
N SER A 125 -12.64 1.56 0.34
CA SER A 125 -13.11 2.92 0.01
C SER A 125 -13.05 3.27 -1.48
N HIS A 126 -12.57 2.37 -2.34
CA HIS A 126 -12.54 2.55 -3.80
C HIS A 126 -11.92 3.89 -4.24
N PHE A 127 -10.80 4.27 -3.63
CA PHE A 127 -10.11 5.52 -3.97
C PHE A 127 -9.59 5.51 -5.41
N THR A 128 -9.54 6.72 -5.97
CA THR A 128 -8.98 6.96 -7.29
C THR A 128 -7.47 6.85 -7.25
N ARG A 129 -6.90 6.29 -8.30
CA ARG A 129 -5.46 6.23 -8.55
C ARG A 129 -5.16 7.01 -9.81
N ASP A 130 -4.06 7.76 -9.76
CA ASP A 130 -3.63 8.57 -10.89
C ASP A 130 -2.35 7.98 -11.44
N TYR A 131 -2.29 7.87 -12.77
CA TYR A 131 -1.16 7.34 -13.50
C TYR A 131 -0.73 8.33 -14.58
N THR A 132 0.58 8.48 -14.70
CA THR A 132 1.23 9.03 -15.90
C THR A 132 1.69 7.84 -16.73
N VAL A 133 1.13 7.71 -17.94
CA VAL A 133 1.40 6.61 -18.86
C VAL A 133 2.01 7.18 -20.12
N ARG A 134 3.17 6.65 -20.53
CA ARG A 134 3.86 7.05 -21.75
C ARG A 134 3.70 5.96 -22.79
N GLY A 135 3.25 6.37 -23.97
CA GLY A 135 3.07 5.52 -25.14
C GLY A 135 4.01 5.92 -26.27
N MET A 136 4.28 4.96 -27.16
CA MET A 136 5.01 5.17 -28.40
C MET A 136 4.20 4.60 -29.57
N LEU A 137 3.97 5.43 -30.59
CA LEU A 137 3.26 5.11 -31.81
C LEU A 137 4.17 4.38 -32.82
N GLY A 138 3.55 3.64 -33.75
CA GLY A 138 4.23 2.95 -34.85
C GLY A 138 4.85 1.60 -34.50
N LYS A 139 4.59 1.05 -33.31
CA LYS A 139 5.14 -0.24 -32.87
C LYS A 139 4.10 -1.04 -32.08
N ALA A 140 3.95 -2.32 -32.40
CA ALA A 140 3.19 -3.29 -31.63
C ALA A 140 4.10 -4.40 -31.06
N THR A 141 3.78 -4.88 -29.86
CA THR A 141 4.53 -5.94 -29.17
C THR A 141 3.58 -6.93 -28.50
N GLU A 142 3.99 -8.19 -28.32
CA GLU A 142 3.17 -9.25 -27.72
C GLU A 142 2.60 -8.88 -26.33
N ASP A 143 3.42 -8.31 -25.45
CA ASP A 143 3.00 -7.98 -24.07
C ASP A 143 2.50 -6.54 -23.89
N PHE A 144 2.35 -5.79 -24.98
CA PHE A 144 2.05 -4.34 -24.97
C PHE A 144 3.10 -3.48 -24.24
N THR A 145 4.33 -4.00 -24.10
CA THR A 145 5.46 -3.33 -23.44
C THR A 145 6.60 -3.13 -24.42
N GLU A 146 7.34 -2.03 -24.29
CA GLU A 146 8.44 -1.71 -25.20
C GLU A 146 9.51 -2.81 -25.32
N LEU A 147 9.76 -3.52 -24.21
CA LEU A 147 10.72 -4.62 -24.09
C LEU A 147 10.25 -5.93 -24.72
N GLY A 148 8.95 -6.05 -25.03
CA GLY A 148 8.38 -7.24 -25.63
C GLY A 148 8.86 -7.46 -27.07
N LYS A 149 8.68 -8.69 -27.56
CA LYS A 149 8.95 -9.02 -28.96
C LYS A 149 8.05 -8.19 -29.87
N THR A 150 8.65 -7.52 -30.86
CA THR A 150 7.92 -6.68 -31.81
C THR A 150 7.17 -7.55 -32.80
N ILE A 151 5.86 -7.33 -32.90
CA ILE A 151 4.98 -8.03 -33.85
C ILE A 151 4.88 -7.24 -35.14
N GLU A 152 4.65 -5.93 -35.03
CA GLU A 152 4.31 -5.07 -36.16
C GLU A 152 4.92 -3.69 -36.00
N LYS A 153 5.22 -3.06 -37.15
CA LYS A 153 5.59 -1.65 -37.25
C LYS A 153 4.64 -0.98 -38.24
N THR A 154 4.12 0.18 -37.85
CA THR A 154 3.11 0.92 -38.61
C THR A 154 3.52 2.39 -38.73
N THR A 155 2.99 3.08 -39.73
CA THR A 155 3.20 4.52 -39.89
C THR A 155 2.35 5.31 -38.89
N TYR A 156 2.82 6.49 -38.51
CA TYR A 156 2.17 7.36 -37.53
C TYR A 156 2.10 8.83 -37.97
N ASP A 157 2.57 9.17 -39.17
CA ASP A 157 2.63 10.55 -39.69
C ASP A 157 1.25 11.20 -39.82
N HIS A 158 0.20 10.39 -39.98
CA HIS A 158 -1.19 10.86 -40.07
C HIS A 158 -1.83 11.19 -38.71
N ILE A 159 -1.14 10.92 -37.60
CA ILE A 159 -1.68 11.08 -36.25
C ILE A 159 -1.40 12.50 -35.76
N THR A 160 -2.47 13.25 -35.52
CA THR A 160 -2.40 14.59 -34.94
C THR A 160 -2.94 14.58 -33.51
N ARG A 161 -2.61 15.62 -32.75
CA ARG A 161 -3.07 15.77 -31.36
C ARG A 161 -4.60 15.76 -31.27
N GLU A 162 -5.29 16.39 -32.22
CA GLU A 162 -6.75 16.48 -32.24
C GLU A 162 -7.39 15.11 -32.46
N LYS A 163 -6.78 14.23 -33.27
CA LYS A 163 -7.27 12.86 -33.47
C LYS A 163 -7.13 12.04 -32.19
N LEU A 164 -6.00 12.18 -31.48
CA LEU A 164 -5.80 11.54 -30.19
C LEU A 164 -6.85 12.02 -29.18
N GLU A 165 -7.00 13.33 -29.01
CA GLU A 165 -7.97 13.92 -28.07
C GLU A 165 -9.42 13.49 -28.34
N ARG A 166 -9.83 13.34 -29.61
CA ARG A 166 -11.14 12.79 -29.97
C ARG A 166 -11.34 11.37 -29.45
N ILE A 167 -10.34 10.50 -29.59
CA ILE A 167 -10.43 9.11 -29.09
C ILE A 167 -10.44 9.08 -27.57
N LEU A 168 -9.61 9.91 -26.92
CA LEU A 168 -9.61 10.04 -25.46
C LEU A 168 -10.99 10.47 -24.93
N ALA A 169 -11.68 11.39 -25.60
CA ALA A 169 -13.04 11.80 -25.25
C ALA A 169 -14.06 10.66 -25.37
N VAL A 170 -13.96 9.82 -26.41
CA VAL A 170 -14.82 8.62 -26.59
C VAL A 170 -14.59 7.60 -25.47
N ILE A 171 -13.32 7.35 -25.12
CA ILE A 171 -12.96 6.45 -24.01
C ILE A 171 -13.52 6.99 -22.69
N GLN A 172 -13.38 8.28 -22.44
CA GLN A 172 -13.91 8.92 -21.23
C GLN A 172 -15.44 8.80 -21.16
N GLY A 173 -16.16 9.10 -22.24
CA GLY A 173 -17.63 8.96 -22.28
C GLY A 173 -18.11 7.53 -22.06
N THR A 174 -17.42 6.55 -22.64
CA THR A 174 -17.74 5.13 -22.45
C THR A 174 -17.55 4.69 -20.99
N ASN A 175 -16.46 5.13 -20.35
CA ASN A 175 -16.19 4.81 -18.96
C ASN A 175 -17.11 5.53 -17.98
N GLN A 176 -17.57 6.76 -18.31
CA GLN A 176 -18.57 7.45 -17.50
C GLN A 176 -19.89 6.68 -17.46
N LYS A 177 -20.33 6.12 -18.60
CA LYS A 177 -21.49 5.25 -18.65
C LYS A 177 -21.29 3.99 -17.80
N ALA A 178 -20.12 3.36 -17.90
CA ALA A 178 -19.78 2.18 -17.09
C ALA A 178 -19.79 2.49 -15.58
N LEU A 179 -19.26 3.63 -15.17
CA LEU A 179 -19.27 4.08 -13.77
C LEU A 179 -20.70 4.17 -13.22
N ILE A 180 -21.58 4.80 -13.98
CA ILE A 180 -22.99 4.93 -13.62
C ILE A 180 -23.63 3.55 -13.48
N THR A 181 -23.46 2.67 -14.47
CA THR A 181 -24.02 1.31 -14.42
C THR A 181 -23.52 0.49 -13.22
N HIS A 182 -22.23 0.60 -12.88
CA HIS A 182 -21.62 -0.13 -11.76
C HIS A 182 -21.82 0.53 -10.39
N SER A 183 -22.36 1.75 -10.35
CA SER A 183 -22.70 2.42 -9.09
C SER A 183 -24.01 1.93 -8.48
N HIS A 184 -24.83 1.16 -9.22
CA HIS A 184 -26.17 0.71 -8.80
C HIS A 184 -27.10 1.84 -8.30
N LEU A 185 -26.77 3.10 -8.58
CA LEU A 185 -27.60 4.24 -8.26
C LEU A 185 -28.65 4.41 -9.35
N ASP A 186 -29.87 4.74 -8.92
CA ASP A 186 -30.89 5.21 -9.84
C ASP A 186 -30.44 6.57 -10.38
N LEU A 187 -30.16 6.63 -11.69
CA LEU A 187 -29.81 7.86 -12.41
C LEU A 187 -30.85 8.98 -12.25
N GLN A 188 -32.11 8.61 -11.99
CA GLN A 188 -33.19 9.57 -11.77
C GLN A 188 -33.25 10.10 -10.33
N SER A 189 -32.42 9.57 -9.42
CA SER A 189 -32.37 10.02 -8.04
C SER A 189 -31.56 11.32 -7.90
N GLN A 190 -32.04 12.17 -7.00
CA GLN A 190 -31.33 13.39 -6.59
C GLN A 190 -29.96 13.08 -5.97
N GLU A 191 -29.84 11.97 -5.24
CA GLU A 191 -28.59 11.51 -4.62
C GLU A 191 -27.52 11.18 -5.67
N ALA A 192 -27.89 10.49 -6.75
CA ALA A 192 -26.96 10.20 -7.85
C ALA A 192 -26.43 11.48 -8.50
N TYR A 193 -27.31 12.48 -8.70
CA TYR A 193 -26.92 13.79 -9.23
C TYR A 193 -25.95 14.52 -8.28
N GLU A 194 -26.26 14.57 -6.98
CA GLU A 194 -25.41 15.21 -5.98
C GLU A 194 -24.02 14.55 -5.89
N LEU A 195 -23.96 13.21 -5.90
CA LEU A 195 -22.71 12.47 -5.90
C LEU A 195 -21.89 12.68 -7.18
N ALA A 196 -22.55 12.79 -8.34
CA ALA A 196 -21.91 13.08 -9.61
C ALA A 196 -21.33 14.50 -9.64
N VAL A 197 -22.09 15.50 -9.21
CA VAL A 197 -21.63 16.91 -9.12
C VAL A 197 -20.46 17.04 -8.14
N GLN A 198 -20.49 16.31 -7.02
CA GLN A 198 -19.38 16.30 -6.06
C GLN A 198 -18.17 15.46 -6.51
N GLY A 199 -18.26 14.73 -7.63
CA GLY A 199 -17.20 13.81 -8.09
C GLY A 199 -16.98 12.62 -7.14
N LYS A 200 -17.96 12.32 -6.29
CA LYS A 200 -17.92 11.25 -5.29
C LYS A 200 -18.62 9.97 -5.76
N LEU A 201 -19.05 9.91 -7.01
CA LEU A 201 -19.57 8.69 -7.59
C LEU A 201 -18.52 7.57 -7.54
N ARG A 202 -18.85 6.46 -6.90
CA ARG A 202 -18.00 5.27 -6.74
C ARG A 202 -18.78 4.02 -7.13
N PRO A 203 -18.11 3.01 -7.71
CA PRO A 203 -18.72 1.69 -7.88
C PRO A 203 -18.98 1.07 -6.50
N MET A 204 -20.20 0.58 -6.25
CA MET A 204 -20.57 -0.05 -4.97
C MET A 204 -20.17 -1.53 -4.93
N VAL A 205 -19.98 -2.15 -6.09
CA VAL A 205 -19.64 -3.57 -6.24
C VAL A 205 -18.33 -3.68 -7.01
N LYS A 206 -17.68 -4.85 -6.93
CA LYS A 206 -16.50 -5.19 -7.73
C LYS A 206 -16.78 -4.96 -9.21
N SER A 207 -16.25 -3.87 -9.74
CA SER A 207 -16.42 -3.45 -11.13
C SER A 207 -15.17 -3.78 -11.96
N PRO A 208 -15.29 -3.84 -13.30
CA PRO A 208 -14.12 -3.74 -14.17
C PRO A 208 -13.36 -2.42 -13.94
N PRO A 209 -12.13 -2.29 -14.45
CA PRO A 209 -11.39 -1.03 -14.44
C PRO A 209 -12.24 0.11 -15.01
N ILE A 210 -12.29 1.23 -14.29
CA ILE A 210 -13.07 2.42 -14.69
C ILE A 210 -12.12 3.61 -14.77
N ILE A 211 -12.13 4.30 -15.91
CA ILE A 211 -11.38 5.53 -16.12
C ILE A 211 -12.32 6.72 -15.88
N LEU A 212 -12.00 7.54 -14.89
CA LEU A 212 -12.78 8.74 -14.59
C LEU A 212 -12.40 9.91 -15.47
N GLY A 213 -11.10 10.03 -15.76
CA GLY A 213 -10.54 11.13 -16.51
C GLY A 213 -9.28 10.69 -17.20
N ILE A 214 -9.12 11.15 -18.44
CA ILE A 214 -7.95 10.90 -19.25
C ILE A 214 -7.61 12.18 -19.99
N ARG A 215 -6.33 12.58 -19.95
CA ARG A 215 -5.84 13.79 -20.62
C ARG A 215 -4.49 13.54 -21.25
N CYS A 216 -4.25 14.19 -22.39
CA CYS A 216 -2.93 14.21 -23.00
C CYS A 216 -2.10 15.36 -22.39
N LEU A 217 -0.97 15.02 -21.77
CA LEU A 217 -0.03 15.99 -21.22
C LEU A 217 0.95 16.49 -22.27
N GLU A 218 1.52 15.56 -23.00
CA GLU A 218 2.56 15.81 -23.99
C GLU A 218 2.31 14.96 -25.23
N PHE A 219 2.47 15.56 -26.39
CA PHE A 219 2.30 14.91 -27.68
C PHE A 219 3.44 15.32 -28.60
N SER A 220 4.43 14.45 -28.73
CA SER A 220 5.64 14.63 -29.52
C SER A 220 5.91 13.34 -30.30
N PRO A 221 5.19 13.10 -31.41
CA PRO A 221 5.27 11.84 -32.16
C PRO A 221 6.72 11.42 -32.46
N PRO A 222 7.06 10.12 -32.28
CA PRO A 222 6.16 9.00 -32.01
C PRO A 222 5.71 8.88 -30.54
N GLU A 223 6.21 9.69 -29.62
CA GLU A 223 5.92 9.55 -28.20
C GLU A 223 4.76 10.46 -27.74
N PHE A 224 4.01 9.98 -26.76
CA PHE A 224 2.97 10.76 -26.11
C PHE A 224 2.80 10.35 -24.65
N THR A 225 2.36 11.29 -23.83
CA THR A 225 2.15 11.09 -22.39
C THR A 225 0.71 11.38 -22.04
N LEU A 226 0.06 10.42 -21.39
CA LEU A 226 -1.30 10.53 -20.87
C LEU A 226 -1.29 10.57 -19.36
N GLU A 227 -2.19 11.35 -18.79
CA GLU A 227 -2.55 11.28 -17.38
C GLU A 227 -3.93 10.68 -17.25
N ILE A 228 -4.03 9.66 -16.40
CA ILE A 228 -5.18 8.77 -16.33
C ILE A 228 -5.58 8.61 -14.87
N GLN A 229 -6.79 9.04 -14.55
CA GLN A 229 -7.41 8.83 -13.25
C GLN A 229 -8.36 7.64 -13.36
N CYS A 230 -8.13 6.60 -12.57
CA CYS A 230 -8.88 5.37 -12.66
C CYS A 230 -9.14 4.70 -11.31
N MET A 231 -10.05 3.71 -11.34
CA MET A 231 -10.41 2.82 -10.25
C MET A 231 -10.37 1.38 -10.75
N HIS A 232 -10.16 0.43 -9.82
CA HIS A 232 -10.07 -1.02 -10.08
C HIS A 232 -9.14 -1.45 -11.21
N GLU A 233 -8.20 -0.61 -11.61
CA GLU A 233 -7.28 -0.87 -12.70
C GLU A 233 -6.15 -1.84 -12.31
N THR A 234 -5.57 -2.42 -13.36
CA THR A 234 -4.28 -3.11 -13.32
C THR A 234 -3.30 -2.41 -14.25
N GLN A 235 -2.01 -2.55 -14.01
CA GLN A 235 -0.99 -1.94 -14.86
C GLN A 235 -1.00 -2.56 -16.27
N GLN A 236 -1.33 -3.85 -16.38
CA GLN A 236 -1.51 -4.51 -17.66
C GLN A 236 -2.69 -3.94 -18.45
N TYR A 237 -3.79 -3.60 -17.77
CA TYR A 237 -4.92 -2.94 -18.41
C TYR A 237 -4.53 -1.58 -19.00
N LEU A 238 -3.75 -0.76 -18.28
CA LEU A 238 -3.27 0.52 -18.79
C LEU A 238 -2.40 0.36 -20.04
N ARG A 239 -1.55 -0.67 -20.08
CA ARG A 239 -0.72 -0.98 -21.26
C ARG A 239 -1.57 -1.42 -22.46
N LYS A 240 -2.55 -2.29 -22.22
CA LYS A 240 -3.48 -2.75 -23.26
C LYS A 240 -4.29 -1.59 -23.82
N MET A 241 -4.75 -0.68 -22.97
CA MET A 241 -5.48 0.51 -23.41
C MET A 241 -4.64 1.41 -24.32
N ILE A 242 -3.34 1.61 -24.03
CA ILE A 242 -2.45 2.35 -24.94
C ILE A 242 -2.41 1.68 -26.31
N HIS A 243 -2.34 0.35 -26.35
CA HIS A 243 -2.39 -0.41 -27.59
C HIS A 243 -3.72 -0.21 -28.34
N GLU A 244 -4.86 -0.28 -27.63
CA GLU A 244 -6.20 -0.05 -28.19
C GLU A 244 -6.34 1.38 -28.76
N ILE A 245 -5.80 2.41 -28.08
CA ILE A 245 -5.74 3.79 -28.60
C ILE A 245 -4.96 3.85 -29.92
N GLY A 246 -3.85 3.11 -30.03
CA GLY A 246 -3.10 2.99 -31.27
C GLY A 246 -3.94 2.42 -32.41
N LEU A 247 -4.69 1.34 -32.15
CA LEU A 247 -5.56 0.71 -33.14
C LEU A 247 -6.68 1.65 -33.62
N GLU A 248 -7.32 2.37 -32.70
CA GLU A 248 -8.34 3.38 -33.04
C GLU A 248 -7.78 4.53 -33.89
N LEU A 249 -6.49 4.87 -33.71
CA LEU A 249 -5.75 5.82 -34.56
C LEU A 249 -5.33 5.25 -35.92
N ARG A 250 -5.74 4.01 -36.26
CA ARG A 250 -5.31 3.26 -37.44
C ARG A 250 -3.78 3.11 -37.51
N SER A 251 -3.17 2.86 -36.37
CA SER A 251 -1.75 2.60 -36.22
C SER A 251 -1.55 1.56 -35.11
N SER A 252 -0.34 1.44 -34.60
CA SER A 252 -0.03 0.61 -33.45
C SER A 252 0.62 1.45 -32.38
N ALA A 253 0.38 1.12 -31.12
CA ALA A 253 1.06 1.75 -30.01
C ALA A 253 1.53 0.72 -28.99
N VAL A 254 2.61 1.05 -28.31
CA VAL A 254 3.17 0.30 -27.20
C VAL A 254 3.33 1.20 -25.98
N CYS A 255 3.15 0.63 -24.79
CA CYS A 255 3.38 1.35 -23.54
C CYS A 255 4.86 1.25 -23.16
N THR A 256 5.51 2.40 -23.01
CA THR A 256 6.93 2.50 -22.62
C THR A 256 7.06 2.61 -21.10
N GLN A 257 6.21 3.41 -20.47
CA GLN A 257 6.28 3.67 -19.04
C GLN A 257 4.91 3.79 -18.40
N VAL A 258 4.73 3.16 -17.23
CA VAL A 258 3.58 3.36 -16.35
C VAL A 258 4.11 3.85 -15.01
N ARG A 259 3.67 5.05 -14.60
CA ARG A 259 4.05 5.65 -13.32
C ARG A 259 2.80 6.02 -12.53
N ARG A 260 2.61 5.43 -11.35
CA ARG A 260 1.53 5.84 -10.42
C ARG A 260 1.93 7.12 -9.70
N SER A 261 1.25 8.23 -10.00
CA SER A 261 1.48 9.53 -9.36
C SER A 261 0.70 9.69 -8.06
N ARG A 262 -0.48 9.04 -7.94
CA ARG A 262 -1.30 9.09 -6.73
C ARG A 262 -1.99 7.76 -6.44
N ASP A 263 -2.08 7.41 -5.16
CA ASP A 263 -2.88 6.30 -4.63
C ASP A 263 -3.73 6.82 -3.46
N GLY A 264 -4.97 7.21 -3.76
CA GLY A 264 -5.86 7.87 -2.81
C GLY A 264 -5.23 9.14 -2.20
N PRO A 265 -5.05 9.22 -0.86
CA PRO A 265 -4.47 10.38 -0.20
C PRO A 265 -2.94 10.50 -0.38
N PHE A 266 -2.27 9.48 -0.93
CA PHE A 266 -0.82 9.46 -1.09
C PHE A 266 -0.41 9.90 -2.49
N THR A 267 0.33 11.01 -2.61
CA THR A 267 0.92 11.49 -3.86
C THR A 267 2.43 11.21 -3.91
N VAL A 268 3.06 11.40 -5.08
CA VAL A 268 4.52 11.26 -5.27
C VAL A 268 5.31 12.10 -4.25
N ASP A 269 4.87 13.31 -3.97
CA ASP A 269 5.59 14.23 -3.07
C ASP A 269 5.64 13.72 -1.63
N CYS A 270 4.70 12.84 -1.28
CA CYS A 270 4.60 12.19 0.03
C CYS A 270 5.42 10.90 0.11
N SER A 271 5.99 10.45 -1.02
CA SER A 271 6.59 9.13 -1.12
C SER A 271 8.08 9.15 -0.76
N LEU A 272 8.46 8.32 0.19
CA LEU A 272 9.85 8.21 0.63
C LEU A 272 10.71 7.55 -0.44
N LEU A 273 11.80 8.21 -0.81
CA LEU A 273 12.79 7.66 -1.74
C LEU A 273 13.58 6.52 -1.08
N ARG A 274 14.28 5.73 -1.88
CA ARG A 274 15.06 4.57 -1.40
C ARG A 274 16.09 4.91 -0.32
N THR A 275 16.65 6.12 -0.38
CA THR A 275 17.61 6.63 0.61
C THR A 275 16.95 6.98 1.95
N GLN A 276 15.63 7.18 1.98
CA GLN A 276 14.83 7.58 3.13
C GLN A 276 13.98 6.42 3.68
N TRP A 277 14.37 5.18 3.41
CA TRP A 277 13.75 3.99 4.00
C TRP A 277 14.35 3.69 5.37
N ASP A 278 14.48 4.72 6.19
CA ASP A 278 14.98 4.71 7.55
C ASP A 278 13.84 4.88 8.55
N LEU A 279 14.08 4.50 9.81
CA LEU A 279 13.11 4.55 10.89
C LEU A 279 12.61 5.98 11.14
N GLY A 280 13.51 6.97 11.09
CA GLY A 280 13.19 8.37 11.37
C GLY A 280 12.24 8.96 10.33
N SER A 281 12.57 8.81 9.05
CA SER A 281 11.74 9.28 7.94
C SER A 281 10.38 8.59 7.90
N ILE A 282 10.34 7.27 8.12
CA ILE A 282 9.06 6.52 8.16
C ILE A 282 8.19 7.00 9.32
N GLN A 283 8.77 7.25 10.50
CA GLN A 283 8.02 7.82 11.63
C GLN A 283 7.48 9.22 11.32
N GLY A 284 8.29 10.07 10.69
CA GLY A 284 7.87 11.40 10.25
C GLY A 284 6.66 11.31 9.30
N ALA A 285 6.79 10.51 8.24
CA ALA A 285 5.74 10.32 7.24
C ALA A 285 4.42 9.79 7.86
N ILE A 286 4.50 8.83 8.79
CA ILE A 286 3.32 8.30 9.48
C ILE A 286 2.66 9.38 10.35
N ARG A 287 3.46 10.17 11.08
CA ARG A 287 2.92 11.23 11.97
C ARG A 287 2.21 12.32 11.20
N GLU A 288 2.81 12.81 10.12
CA GLU A 288 2.22 13.84 9.26
C GLU A 288 0.90 13.40 8.64
N ARG A 289 0.77 12.10 8.34
CA ARG A 289 -0.40 11.54 7.61
C ARG A 289 -1.41 10.83 8.47
N ARG A 290 -1.21 10.82 9.79
CA ARG A 290 -2.15 10.23 10.73
C ARG A 290 -3.53 10.88 10.64
N ALA A 291 -3.59 12.22 10.60
CA ALA A 291 -4.84 12.97 10.49
C ALA A 291 -5.61 12.70 9.18
N GLN A 292 -4.88 12.57 8.06
CA GLN A 292 -5.49 12.30 6.75
C GLN A 292 -5.99 10.85 6.62
N THR A 293 -5.30 9.91 7.29
CA THR A 293 -5.65 8.49 7.25
C THR A 293 -6.82 8.16 8.19
N GLU A 294 -6.97 8.88 9.30
CA GLU A 294 -8.10 8.69 10.23
C GLU A 294 -9.44 9.09 9.61
N GLY A 295 -9.46 10.07 8.68
CA GLY A 295 -10.65 10.42 7.89
C GLY A 295 -11.12 9.30 6.95
N VAL A 296 -10.21 8.46 6.44
CA VAL A 296 -10.53 7.29 5.60
C VAL A 296 -11.38 6.27 6.36
N SER A 297 -11.18 6.16 7.68
CA SER A 297 -11.92 5.22 8.53
C SER A 297 -13.33 5.71 8.90
N ARG A 298 -13.61 7.02 8.77
CA ARG A 298 -14.92 7.63 9.07
C ARG A 298 -15.83 7.74 7.84
N GLY A 299 -15.27 7.79 6.63
CA GLY A 299 -16.03 7.89 5.38
C GLY A 299 -16.64 6.56 4.89
N ASN A 300 -16.65 5.51 5.72
CA ASN A 300 -17.25 4.23 5.36
C ASN A 300 -18.69 4.15 5.90
N PRO A 301 -19.73 4.19 5.04
CA PRO A 301 -21.13 4.11 5.48
C PRO A 301 -21.45 2.78 6.19
N ASP A 302 -20.64 1.73 5.99
CA ASP A 302 -20.84 0.43 6.63
C ASP A 302 -20.55 0.41 8.14
N ARG A 303 -19.95 1.48 8.71
CA ARG A 303 -19.72 1.55 10.17
C ARG A 303 -20.92 2.07 10.96
N GLU A 304 -21.74 2.96 10.40
CA GLU A 304 -22.96 3.42 11.08
C GLU A 304 -23.99 2.29 11.29
N ALA A 305 -23.94 1.24 10.46
CA ALA A 305 -24.79 0.05 10.62
C ALA A 305 -24.24 -0.99 11.62
N ALA A 306 -22.97 -0.90 12.03
CA ALA A 306 -22.30 -1.91 12.85
C ALA A 306 -22.21 -1.56 14.36
N GLU A 307 -22.61 -0.35 14.76
CA GLU A 307 -22.76 0.04 16.17
C GLU A 307 -24.19 -0.23 16.67
N GLY A 308 -24.67 -1.47 16.50
CA GLY A 308 -25.79 -2.00 17.28
C GLY A 308 -25.32 -2.44 18.68
N PRO A 309 -26.19 -2.44 19.71
CA PRO A 309 -25.77 -2.77 21.06
C PRO A 309 -25.21 -4.18 21.15
N ILE A 310 -24.05 -4.31 21.77
CA ILE A 310 -23.35 -5.58 22.04
C ILE A 310 -24.31 -6.52 22.80
N PRO A 311 -24.58 -7.76 22.32
CA PRO A 311 -25.37 -8.69 23.09
C PRO A 311 -24.54 -9.19 24.27
N GLY A 312 -25.11 -9.10 25.47
CA GLY A 312 -24.51 -9.60 26.71
C GLY A 312 -24.35 -11.13 26.69
N PRO A 313 -23.60 -11.69 27.66
CA PRO A 313 -23.24 -13.11 27.66
C PRO A 313 -24.50 -13.97 27.87
N SER A 314 -24.81 -14.81 26.89
CA SER A 314 -25.89 -15.78 26.94
C SER A 314 -25.61 -16.83 28.02
N ARG A 315 -26.52 -16.91 29.01
CA ARG A 315 -26.63 -18.06 29.91
C ARG A 315 -27.14 -19.27 29.13
N GLY A 316 -26.58 -20.43 29.43
CA GLY A 316 -26.86 -21.70 28.76
C GLY A 316 -28.33 -22.11 28.83
N ALA A 317 -28.75 -22.79 27.77
CA ALA A 317 -29.92 -23.64 27.76
C ALA A 317 -29.53 -24.92 27.00
N GLU A 318 -29.72 -26.05 27.68
CA GLU A 318 -29.66 -27.41 27.18
C GLU A 318 -30.75 -27.63 26.12
N GLY A 319 -30.52 -28.57 25.19
CA GLY A 319 -31.56 -28.99 24.24
C GLY A 319 -31.02 -29.70 23.00
N GLU A 320 -30.81 -31.01 23.14
CA GLU A 320 -31.07 -32.13 22.22
C GLU A 320 -31.39 -31.85 20.73
N GLY A 321 -30.88 -32.73 19.85
CA GLY A 321 -31.63 -33.13 18.64
C GLY A 321 -30.87 -33.21 17.30
N GLU A 322 -30.39 -34.42 16.99
CA GLU A 322 -30.49 -35.11 15.68
C GLU A 322 -29.91 -34.54 14.37
N LEU A 323 -28.85 -35.24 13.94
CA LEU A 323 -28.54 -35.84 12.63
C LEU A 323 -29.39 -35.56 11.34
N GLN A 324 -28.62 -35.54 10.23
CA GLN A 324 -28.95 -35.78 8.80
C GLN A 324 -29.49 -34.57 8.01
N ALA A 325 -29.04 -34.24 6.78
CA ALA A 325 -28.17 -34.87 5.79
C ALA A 325 -27.42 -33.79 4.98
#